data_AF-A0A929JR67-F1
#
_entry.id   AF-A0A929JR67-F1
#
_cell.length_a   1.000
_cell.length_b   1.000
_cell.length_c   1.000
_cell.angle_alpha   90.00
_cell.angle_beta   90.00
_cell.angle_gamma   90.00
#
_symmetry.space_group_name_H-M   'P 1'
#
loop_
_entity.id
_entity.type
_entity.pdbx_description
1 polymer ?
#
loop_
_entity_poly.entity_id
_entity_poly.type
_entity_poly.pdbx_seq_one_letter_code
_entity_poly.pdbx_strand_id
1 'polypeptide(L)'
;MLYEYFLAQYPEGKVNSDFGNTDVGYPFSQFKNELEDALVSYFGRAAVKRGNKAFDIKASQSQVEADVVPFFEFRQYWENGSYRAGVALFPDKGGARIENYPERLVDYWPPTPLHYENGVSKNTATNRRYKGMVRILKKLRIELEETGNQTVAAVPGYLLECLTWNSPNWCFSHDAWVDRVQSVLRFLWQNTKDSALCDNWCEVDDIKYLFRITQHWTREQAHITINDIWDYVGVQPI
;
A
#
# COMPACT_ATOMS: atom_id res chain seq x y z
N MET A 1 0.61 -13.87 10.21
CA MET A 1 -0.72 -14.02 9.58
C MET A 1 -1.27 -15.37 10.00
N LEU A 2 -2.53 -15.44 10.43
CA LEU A 2 -3.23 -16.72 10.62
C LEU A 2 -3.85 -17.15 9.28
N TYR A 3 -3.59 -18.39 8.85
CA TYR A 3 -4.01 -18.91 7.54
C TYR A 3 -4.95 -20.13 7.61
N GLU A 4 -5.10 -20.74 8.79
CA GLU A 4 -6.10 -21.80 9.04
C GLU A 4 -7.53 -21.24 8.96
N TYR A 5 -7.66 -19.94 9.22
CA TYR A 5 -8.89 -19.17 9.14
C TYR A 5 -8.70 -18.06 8.10
N PHE A 6 -9.76 -17.79 7.34
CA PHE A 6 -9.76 -16.69 6.37
C PHE A 6 -11.07 -15.90 6.46
N LEU A 7 -10.98 -14.64 6.07
CA LEU A 7 -12.12 -13.77 5.80
C LEU A 7 -12.48 -13.90 4.33
N ALA A 8 -13.77 -13.83 4.03
CA ALA A 8 -14.24 -13.92 2.65
C ALA A 8 -15.08 -12.71 2.25
N GLN A 9 -15.11 -12.45 0.95
CA GLN A 9 -16.14 -11.70 0.27
C GLN A 9 -16.67 -12.56 -0.87
N TYR A 10 -17.97 -12.81 -0.86
CA TYR A 10 -18.65 -13.58 -1.90
C TYR A 10 -19.35 -12.64 -2.90
N PRO A 11 -19.61 -13.09 -4.14
CA PRO A 11 -20.44 -12.37 -5.08
C PRO A 11 -21.83 -12.06 -4.51
N GLU A 12 -22.49 -11.06 -5.08
CA GLU A 12 -23.84 -10.67 -4.67
C GLU A 12 -24.81 -11.87 -4.76
N GLY A 13 -25.60 -12.08 -3.70
CA GLY A 13 -26.54 -13.20 -3.61
C GLY A 13 -25.92 -14.57 -3.33
N LYS A 14 -24.60 -14.67 -3.15
CA LYS A 14 -23.91 -15.91 -2.80
C LYS A 14 -23.50 -15.96 -1.33
N VAL A 15 -23.36 -17.18 -0.82
CA VAL A 15 -22.95 -17.47 0.56
C VAL A 15 -21.75 -18.42 0.61
N ASN A 16 -21.16 -18.59 1.78
CA ASN A 16 -20.02 -19.48 2.02
C ASN A 16 -20.22 -20.91 1.50
N SER A 17 -21.40 -21.49 1.70
CA SER A 17 -21.71 -22.86 1.27
C SER A 17 -21.69 -23.05 -0.26
N ASP A 18 -21.97 -22.01 -1.04
CA ASP A 18 -21.90 -22.07 -2.52
C ASP A 18 -20.46 -22.33 -3.01
N PHE A 19 -19.47 -22.05 -2.17
CA PHE A 19 -18.04 -22.21 -2.44
C PHE A 19 -17.40 -23.33 -1.62
N GLY A 20 -18.19 -24.18 -0.97
CA GLY A 20 -17.71 -25.27 -0.11
C GLY A 20 -17.02 -24.80 1.17
N ASN A 21 -17.23 -23.54 1.58
CA ASN A 21 -16.69 -22.98 2.81
C ASN A 21 -17.70 -23.13 3.95
N THR A 22 -17.20 -23.11 5.19
CA THR A 22 -18.03 -23.19 6.40
C THR A 22 -17.65 -22.10 7.39
N ASP A 23 -18.64 -21.60 8.13
CA ASP A 23 -18.38 -20.61 9.17
C ASP A 23 -17.84 -21.28 10.43
N VAL A 24 -16.86 -20.62 11.04
CA VAL A 24 -16.20 -21.07 12.26
C VAL A 24 -16.15 -19.93 13.27
N GLY A 25 -16.38 -20.25 14.54
CA GLY A 25 -16.44 -19.29 15.63
C GLY A 25 -15.05 -18.88 16.14
N TYR A 26 -14.25 -18.21 15.31
CA TYR A 26 -12.94 -17.68 15.71
C TYR A 26 -12.79 -16.22 15.26
N PRO A 27 -13.22 -15.24 16.08
CA PRO A 27 -13.24 -13.84 15.69
C PRO A 27 -11.83 -13.24 15.66
N PHE A 28 -11.62 -12.24 14.81
CA PHE A 28 -10.34 -11.53 14.68
C PHE A 28 -9.86 -10.91 16.00
N SER A 29 -10.77 -10.47 16.87
CA SER A 29 -10.44 -9.92 18.19
C SER A 29 -9.80 -10.97 19.10
N GLN A 30 -10.26 -12.22 19.05
CA GLN A 30 -9.65 -13.33 19.78
C GLN A 30 -8.22 -13.55 19.31
N PHE A 31 -8.01 -13.68 17.99
CA PHE A 31 -6.67 -13.81 17.43
C PHE A 31 -5.73 -12.67 17.85
N LYS A 32 -6.21 -11.43 17.79
CA LYS A 32 -5.41 -10.27 18.18
C LYS A 32 -5.07 -10.28 19.68
N ASN A 33 -5.96 -10.77 20.55
CA ASN A 33 -5.66 -10.93 21.97
C ASN A 33 -4.61 -12.03 22.20
N GLU A 34 -4.76 -13.19 21.56
CA GLU A 34 -3.81 -14.29 21.68
C GLU A 34 -2.42 -13.91 21.14
N LEU A 35 -2.37 -13.13 20.05
CA LEU A 35 -1.12 -12.57 19.53
C LEU A 35 -0.48 -11.58 20.52
N GLU A 36 -1.27 -10.74 21.19
CA GLU A 36 -0.76 -9.85 22.23
C GLU A 36 -0.12 -10.63 23.38
N ASP A 37 -0.80 -11.68 23.86
CA ASP A 37 -0.30 -12.52 24.94
C ASP A 37 1.02 -13.20 24.55
N ALA A 38 1.12 -13.71 23.32
CA ALA A 38 2.35 -14.28 22.78
C ALA A 38 3.49 -13.25 22.70
N LEU A 39 3.22 -12.05 22.17
CA LEU A 39 4.20 -10.97 22.09
C LEU A 39 4.66 -10.53 23.48
N VAL A 40 3.75 -10.38 24.43
CA VAL A 40 4.03 -9.99 25.81
C VAL A 40 4.81 -11.07 26.55
N SER A 41 4.49 -12.35 26.30
CA SER A 41 5.23 -13.48 26.88
C SER A 41 6.68 -13.51 26.37
N TYR A 42 6.95 -13.09 25.14
CA TYR A 42 8.28 -13.13 24.54
C TYR A 42 9.10 -11.86 24.84
N PHE A 43 8.51 -10.68 24.62
CA PHE A 43 9.20 -9.38 24.75
C PHE A 43 9.00 -8.69 26.11
N GLY A 44 8.01 -9.12 26.89
CA GLY A 44 7.61 -8.47 28.14
C GLY A 44 6.63 -7.31 27.93
N ARG A 45 5.69 -7.15 28.88
CA ARG A 45 4.60 -6.16 28.79
C ARG A 45 5.10 -4.71 28.59
N ALA A 46 6.24 -4.34 29.15
CA ALA A 46 6.77 -2.98 29.03
C ALA A 46 7.24 -2.62 27.61
N ALA A 47 7.56 -3.64 26.80
CA ALA A 47 8.03 -3.51 25.42
C ALA A 47 6.91 -3.54 24.37
N VAL A 48 5.73 -4.06 24.72
CA VAL A 48 4.62 -4.26 23.78
C VAL A 48 3.48 -3.28 24.06
N LYS A 49 3.16 -2.44 23.07
CA LYS A 49 2.05 -1.51 23.12
C LYS A 49 1.01 -1.85 22.05
N ARG A 50 -0.19 -2.24 22.48
CA ARG A 50 -1.31 -2.48 21.57
C ARG A 50 -1.86 -1.17 21.02
N GLY A 51 -1.83 -1.04 19.70
CA GLY A 51 -2.48 0.02 18.94
C GLY A 51 -3.76 -0.44 18.25
N ASN A 52 -4.43 0.51 17.58
CA ASN A 52 -5.70 0.27 16.90
C ASN A 52 -5.59 -0.83 15.83
N LYS A 53 -4.53 -0.79 15.02
CA LYS A 53 -4.32 -1.70 13.88
C LYS A 53 -3.12 -2.64 14.05
N ALA A 54 -2.16 -2.29 14.90
CA ALA A 54 -0.88 -2.98 15.05
C ALA A 54 -0.42 -2.96 16.50
N PHE A 55 0.60 -3.75 16.82
CA PHE A 55 1.37 -3.69 18.06
C PHE A 55 2.69 -2.98 17.79
N ASP A 56 3.00 -1.99 18.60
CA ASP A 56 4.29 -1.33 18.62
C ASP A 56 5.21 -2.09 19.59
N ILE A 57 6.33 -2.59 19.06
CA ILE A 57 7.38 -3.31 19.79
C ILE A 57 8.58 -2.38 19.91
N LYS A 58 8.85 -1.94 21.14
CA LYS A 58 9.95 -1.03 21.42
C LYS A 58 11.30 -1.64 21.07
N ALA A 59 12.18 -0.79 20.55
CA ALA A 59 13.58 -1.14 20.35
C ALA A 59 14.24 -1.64 21.64
N SER A 60 15.20 -2.54 21.48
CA SER A 60 16.13 -2.99 22.51
C SER A 60 17.57 -2.75 22.05
N GLN A 61 18.57 -3.15 22.86
CA GLN A 61 19.97 -3.05 22.42
C GLN A 61 20.28 -3.90 21.18
N SER A 62 19.48 -4.93 20.91
CA SER A 62 19.71 -5.88 19.82
C SER A 62 18.63 -5.86 18.73
N GLN A 63 17.61 -4.98 18.84
CA GLN A 63 16.48 -4.95 17.92
C GLN A 63 15.99 -3.52 17.69
N VAL A 64 15.69 -3.19 16.44
CA VAL A 64 15.03 -1.92 16.06
C VAL A 64 13.55 -1.94 16.41
N GLU A 65 12.95 -0.77 16.56
CA GLU A 65 11.50 -0.62 16.74
C GLU A 65 10.74 -1.29 15.59
N ALA A 66 9.65 -1.98 15.90
CA ALA A 66 8.90 -2.77 14.92
C ALA A 66 7.40 -2.72 15.17
N ASP A 67 6.64 -2.58 14.09
CA ASP A 67 5.19 -2.75 14.11
C ASP A 67 4.81 -4.19 13.73
N VAL A 68 4.07 -4.87 14.60
CA VAL A 68 3.46 -6.17 14.31
C VAL A 68 1.99 -5.98 13.97
N VAL A 69 1.64 -6.23 12.72
CA VAL A 69 0.26 -6.08 12.24
C VAL A 69 -0.43 -7.46 12.17
N PRO A 70 -1.47 -7.72 12.98
CA PRO A 70 -2.26 -8.94 12.89
C PRO A 70 -3.08 -8.96 11.61
N PHE A 71 -3.11 -10.11 10.94
CA PHE A 71 -3.88 -10.34 9.72
C PHE A 71 -4.47 -11.75 9.69
N PHE A 72 -5.69 -11.85 9.18
CA PHE A 72 -6.23 -13.07 8.59
C PHE A 72 -5.95 -13.07 7.09
N GLU A 73 -5.87 -14.24 6.49
CA GLU A 73 -6.04 -14.38 5.05
C GLU A 73 -7.38 -13.78 4.63
N PHE A 74 -7.42 -13.11 3.48
CA PHE A 74 -8.63 -12.59 2.87
C PHE A 74 -8.82 -13.16 1.48
N ARG A 75 -10.02 -13.67 1.18
CA ARG A 75 -10.40 -14.21 -0.13
C ARG A 75 -11.58 -13.45 -0.72
N GLN A 76 -11.39 -12.85 -1.88
CA GLN A 76 -12.51 -12.32 -2.67
C GLN A 76 -12.85 -13.30 -3.79
N TYR A 77 -14.05 -13.86 -3.74
CA TYR A 77 -14.53 -14.87 -4.69
C TYR A 77 -15.31 -14.26 -5.87
N TRP A 78 -15.23 -14.93 -7.02
CA TRP A 78 -16.05 -14.71 -8.21
C TRP A 78 -17.02 -15.87 -8.44
N GLU A 79 -18.06 -15.67 -9.24
CA GLU A 79 -19.13 -16.68 -9.45
C GLU A 79 -18.63 -18.04 -9.96
N ASN A 80 -17.54 -18.06 -10.71
CA ASN A 80 -16.93 -19.28 -11.25
C ASN A 80 -16.12 -20.07 -10.20
N GLY A 81 -16.10 -19.63 -8.94
CA GLY A 81 -15.35 -20.28 -7.86
C GLY A 81 -13.89 -19.82 -7.75
N SER A 82 -13.37 -19.05 -8.71
CA SER A 82 -12.04 -18.47 -8.56
C SER A 82 -12.06 -17.40 -7.47
N TYR A 83 -10.88 -17.11 -6.90
CA TYR A 83 -10.73 -16.06 -5.91
C TYR A 83 -9.39 -15.37 -6.06
N ARG A 84 -9.29 -14.21 -5.42
CA ARG A 84 -8.04 -13.48 -5.19
C ARG A 84 -7.75 -13.52 -3.70
N ALA A 85 -6.48 -13.71 -3.36
CA ALA A 85 -6.02 -13.73 -1.99
C ALA A 85 -5.32 -12.42 -1.61
N GLY A 86 -5.42 -12.08 -0.33
CA GLY A 86 -4.71 -10.99 0.31
C GLY A 86 -4.77 -11.16 1.82
N VAL A 87 -4.63 -10.07 2.55
CA VAL A 87 -4.76 -10.06 4.00
C VAL A 87 -5.79 -9.06 4.45
N ALA A 88 -6.46 -9.31 5.57
CA ALA A 88 -7.35 -8.33 6.16
C ALA A 88 -7.29 -8.30 7.69
N LEU A 89 -7.63 -7.12 8.23
CA LEU A 89 -7.71 -6.86 9.67
C LEU A 89 -8.97 -6.07 10.03
N PHE A 90 -9.34 -6.14 11.31
CA PHE A 90 -10.35 -5.28 11.91
C PHE A 90 -9.70 -4.36 12.97
N PRO A 91 -9.89 -3.03 12.89
CA PRO A 91 -9.36 -2.11 13.90
C PRO A 91 -10.09 -2.27 15.25
N ASP A 92 -9.36 -2.18 16.37
CA ASP A 92 -9.94 -2.29 17.73
C ASP A 92 -10.94 -1.17 18.05
N LYS A 93 -10.70 0.04 17.53
CA LYS A 93 -11.54 1.22 17.76
C LYS A 93 -12.73 1.31 16.79
N GLY A 94 -13.08 0.21 16.14
CA GLY A 94 -14.13 0.14 15.13
C GLY A 94 -13.71 0.65 13.75
N GLY A 95 -14.62 0.51 12.78
CA GLY A 95 -14.41 0.81 11.36
C GLY A 95 -14.65 -0.42 10.48
N ALA A 96 -14.61 -0.20 9.16
CA ALA A 96 -14.70 -1.28 8.20
C ALA A 96 -13.45 -2.18 8.25
N ARG A 97 -13.59 -3.41 7.76
CA ARG A 97 -12.48 -4.31 7.46
C ARG A 97 -11.47 -3.58 6.57
N ILE A 98 -10.18 -3.70 6.89
CA ILE A 98 -9.10 -3.17 6.06
C ILE A 98 -8.47 -4.34 5.33
N GLU A 99 -8.51 -4.29 4.01
CA GLU A 99 -7.96 -5.31 3.10
C GLU A 99 -6.67 -4.80 2.49
N ASN A 100 -5.63 -5.62 2.40
CA ASN A 100 -4.36 -5.29 1.79
C ASN A 100 -3.86 -6.45 0.91
N TYR A 101 -3.04 -6.10 -0.08
CA TYR A 101 -2.49 -7.04 -1.05
C TYR A 101 -0.96 -6.87 -1.14
N PRO A 102 -0.21 -7.26 -0.09
CA PRO A 102 1.21 -6.93 0.02
C PRO A 102 2.07 -7.76 -0.94
N GLU A 103 2.13 -9.06 -0.74
CA GLU A 103 2.90 -10.02 -1.53
C GLU A 103 2.24 -11.39 -1.36
N ARG A 104 2.61 -12.36 -2.18
CA ARG A 104 2.12 -13.73 -2.00
C ARG A 104 2.78 -14.37 -0.79
N LEU A 105 2.03 -14.50 0.31
CA LEU A 105 2.55 -14.97 1.60
C LEU A 105 2.56 -16.51 1.77
N VAL A 106 1.79 -17.23 0.95
CA VAL A 106 1.68 -18.70 1.00
C VAL A 106 1.54 -19.28 -0.41
N ASP A 107 2.04 -20.50 -0.61
CA ASP A 107 2.19 -21.10 -1.94
C ASP A 107 0.87 -21.48 -2.62
N TYR A 108 -0.18 -21.75 -1.85
CA TYR A 108 -1.49 -22.11 -2.39
C TYR A 108 -2.32 -20.91 -2.85
N TRP A 109 -1.88 -19.68 -2.57
CA TRP A 109 -2.56 -18.51 -3.10
C TRP A 109 -2.47 -18.49 -4.63
N PRO A 110 -3.55 -18.06 -5.31
CA PRO A 110 -3.53 -17.86 -6.76
C PRO A 110 -2.30 -17.04 -7.18
N PRO A 111 -1.67 -17.34 -8.33
CA PRO A 111 -0.46 -16.67 -8.80
C PRO A 111 -0.76 -15.27 -9.39
N THR A 112 -1.64 -14.52 -8.74
CA THR A 112 -1.94 -13.12 -9.06
C THR A 112 -0.84 -12.23 -8.47
N PRO A 113 -0.14 -11.43 -9.28
CA PRO A 113 0.82 -10.45 -8.76
C PRO A 113 0.13 -9.47 -7.80
N LEU A 114 0.74 -9.23 -6.64
CA LEU A 114 0.29 -8.23 -5.66
C LEU A 114 1.30 -7.06 -5.60
N HIS A 115 1.22 -6.19 -4.59
CA HIS A 115 2.03 -4.96 -4.50
C HIS A 115 3.53 -5.20 -4.73
N TYR A 116 4.12 -6.18 -4.04
CA TYR A 116 5.55 -6.48 -4.13
C TYR A 116 5.93 -6.99 -5.52
N GLU A 117 5.21 -8.00 -6.03
CA GLU A 117 5.51 -8.63 -7.32
C GLU A 117 5.35 -7.62 -8.47
N ASN A 118 4.30 -6.81 -8.43
CA ASN A 118 4.09 -5.71 -9.35
C ASN A 118 5.28 -4.74 -9.30
N GLY A 119 5.58 -4.21 -8.12
CA GLY A 119 6.70 -3.29 -7.90
C GLY A 119 8.05 -3.85 -8.37
N VAL A 120 8.32 -5.15 -8.19
CA VAL A 120 9.50 -5.84 -8.73
C VAL A 120 9.47 -5.90 -10.25
N SER A 121 8.34 -6.31 -10.84
CA SER A 121 8.16 -6.42 -12.30
C SER A 121 8.45 -5.10 -13.01
N LYS A 122 7.84 -3.99 -12.58
CA LYS A 122 8.11 -2.67 -13.18
C LYS A 122 9.54 -2.20 -12.91
N ASN A 123 10.10 -2.50 -11.73
CA ASN A 123 11.49 -2.17 -11.46
C ASN A 123 12.44 -2.89 -12.43
N THR A 124 12.19 -4.16 -12.73
CA THR A 124 12.94 -4.92 -13.73
C THR A 124 12.75 -4.32 -15.13
N ALA A 125 11.50 -4.07 -15.53
CA ALA A 125 11.16 -3.50 -16.84
C ALA A 125 11.74 -2.09 -17.09
N THR A 126 12.06 -1.37 -16.02
CA THR A 126 12.66 -0.02 -16.08
C THR A 126 14.15 -0.01 -15.76
N ASN A 127 14.86 -1.14 -15.88
CA ASN A 127 16.30 -1.26 -15.56
C ASN A 127 16.65 -0.72 -14.16
N ARG A 128 15.83 -1.09 -13.17
CA ARG A 128 15.92 -0.72 -11.75
C ARG A 128 15.68 0.77 -11.45
N ARG A 129 15.14 1.53 -12.40
CA ARG A 129 14.92 2.97 -12.25
C ARG A 129 13.63 3.33 -11.52
N TYR A 130 12.58 2.51 -11.63
CA TYR A 130 11.32 2.74 -10.92
C TYR A 130 11.51 2.91 -9.40
N LYS A 131 12.11 1.92 -8.71
CA LYS A 131 12.34 2.03 -7.25
C LYS A 131 13.33 3.16 -6.92
N GLY A 132 14.24 3.50 -7.85
CA GLY A 132 15.11 4.67 -7.71
C GLY A 132 14.32 5.99 -7.72
N MET A 133 13.37 6.13 -8.64
CA MET A 133 12.48 7.29 -8.70
C MET A 133 11.60 7.40 -7.46
N VAL A 134 11.03 6.28 -6.97
CA VAL A 134 10.24 6.27 -5.73
C VAL A 134 11.06 6.82 -4.55
N ARG A 135 12.34 6.43 -4.43
CA ARG A 135 13.24 6.96 -3.39
C ARG A 135 13.52 8.45 -3.56
N ILE A 136 13.75 8.91 -4.79
CA ILE A 136 13.97 10.33 -5.09
C ILE A 136 12.75 11.15 -4.68
N LEU A 137 11.54 10.78 -5.12
CA LEU A 137 10.33 11.53 -4.77
C LEU A 137 10.05 11.52 -3.26
N LYS A 138 10.25 10.38 -2.58
CA LYS A 138 10.12 10.31 -1.11
C LYS A 138 11.13 11.22 -0.41
N LYS A 139 12.37 11.33 -0.92
CA LYS A 139 13.39 12.21 -0.36
C LYS A 139 13.05 13.69 -0.61
N LEU A 140 12.61 14.05 -1.81
CA LEU A 140 12.18 15.41 -2.13
C LEU A 140 10.98 15.85 -1.27
N ARG A 141 10.04 14.93 -0.99
CA ARG A 141 8.96 15.18 -0.03
C ARG A 141 9.49 15.55 1.36
N ILE A 142 10.48 14.81 1.87
CA ILE A 142 11.09 15.08 3.19
C ILE A 142 11.81 16.44 3.18
N GLU A 143 12.56 16.76 2.14
CA GLU A 143 13.24 18.06 2.03
C GLU A 143 12.23 19.23 1.98
N LEU A 144 11.12 19.06 1.27
CA LEU A 144 10.04 20.07 1.25
C LEU A 144 9.34 20.22 2.61
N GLU A 145 9.14 19.11 3.33
CA GLU A 145 8.64 19.13 4.70
C GLU A 145 9.59 19.91 5.63
N GLU A 146 10.90 19.70 5.51
CA GLU A 146 11.94 20.40 6.28
C GLU A 146 12.00 21.91 5.98
N THR A 147 11.58 22.36 4.79
CA THR A 147 11.44 23.79 4.46
C THR A 147 10.11 24.41 4.90
N GLY A 148 9.24 23.63 5.55
CA GLY A 148 7.97 24.08 6.11
C GLY A 148 6.75 23.90 5.21
N ASN A 149 6.87 23.20 4.06
CA ASN A 149 5.74 22.90 3.20
C ASN A 149 4.85 21.79 3.83
N GLN A 150 3.80 22.23 4.53
CA GLN A 150 2.86 21.33 5.22
C GLN A 150 1.98 20.51 4.25
N THR A 151 1.75 21.01 3.03
CA THR A 151 0.93 20.30 2.03
C THR A 151 1.61 18.98 1.62
N VAL A 152 2.91 19.05 1.37
CA VAL A 152 3.73 17.89 0.99
C VAL A 152 3.95 16.95 2.18
N ALA A 153 4.07 17.49 3.39
CA ALA A 153 4.17 16.71 4.63
C ALA A 153 2.92 15.82 4.87
N ALA A 154 1.74 16.28 4.50
CA ALA A 154 0.50 15.51 4.68
C ALA A 154 0.39 14.29 3.73
N VAL A 155 1.17 14.25 2.63
CA VAL A 155 1.08 13.16 1.66
C VAL A 155 1.86 11.93 2.11
N PRO A 156 1.26 10.73 2.18
CA PRO A 156 1.99 9.53 2.54
C PRO A 156 2.97 9.13 1.44
N GLY A 157 4.14 8.60 1.84
CA GLY A 157 5.11 8.07 0.88
C GLY A 157 4.53 6.95 0.00
N TYR A 158 3.51 6.23 0.50
CA TYR A 158 2.77 5.23 -0.27
C TYR A 158 2.07 5.83 -1.50
N LEU A 159 1.47 7.04 -1.39
CA LEU A 159 0.88 7.73 -2.53
C LEU A 159 1.93 8.04 -3.60
N LEU A 160 3.12 8.53 -3.21
CA LEU A 160 4.21 8.80 -4.17
C LEU A 160 4.68 7.53 -4.90
N GLU A 161 4.67 6.39 -4.21
CA GLU A 161 4.99 5.09 -4.80
C GLU A 161 3.96 4.66 -5.85
N CYS A 162 2.67 4.79 -5.52
CA CYS A 162 1.56 4.52 -6.45
C CYS A 162 1.53 5.49 -7.63
N LEU A 163 1.79 6.79 -7.43
CA LEU A 163 1.92 7.76 -8.52
C LEU A 163 3.05 7.33 -9.48
N THR A 164 4.23 7.03 -8.93
CA THR A 164 5.37 6.56 -9.73
C THR A 164 5.06 5.24 -10.45
N TRP A 165 4.25 4.36 -9.85
CA TRP A 165 3.82 3.11 -10.47
C TRP A 165 2.97 3.34 -11.72
N ASN A 166 2.04 4.30 -11.67
CA ASN A 166 1.19 4.67 -12.80
C ASN A 166 1.94 5.43 -13.91
N SER A 167 3.15 5.91 -13.65
CA SER A 167 3.98 6.52 -14.69
C SER A 167 4.45 5.45 -15.71
N PRO A 168 4.25 5.64 -17.02
CA PRO A 168 4.60 4.63 -18.02
C PRO A 168 6.12 4.43 -18.10
N ASN A 169 6.55 3.26 -18.58
CA ASN A 169 7.97 2.87 -18.55
C ASN A 169 8.88 3.83 -19.33
N TRP A 170 8.37 4.52 -20.36
CA TRP A 170 9.13 5.50 -21.12
C TRP A 170 9.57 6.71 -20.28
N CYS A 171 8.86 7.06 -19.19
CA CYS A 171 9.30 8.14 -18.30
C CYS A 171 10.65 7.84 -17.64
N PHE A 172 11.05 6.57 -17.58
CA PHE A 172 12.29 6.11 -16.97
C PHE A 172 13.41 5.85 -18.00
N SER A 173 13.12 6.03 -19.29
CA SER A 173 14.00 5.68 -20.41
C SER A 173 14.87 6.85 -20.90
N HIS A 174 15.45 7.60 -19.96
CA HIS A 174 16.43 8.66 -20.24
C HIS A 174 17.79 8.31 -19.67
N ASP A 175 18.84 8.99 -20.11
CA ASP A 175 20.22 8.69 -19.70
C ASP A 175 20.57 9.29 -18.33
N ALA A 176 20.22 10.56 -18.09
CA ALA A 176 20.45 11.22 -16.81
C ALA A 176 19.26 11.06 -15.85
N TRP A 177 19.54 11.13 -14.54
CA TRP A 177 18.48 11.10 -13.52
C TRP A 177 17.60 12.35 -13.55
N VAL A 178 18.17 13.51 -13.87
CA VAL A 178 17.42 14.77 -13.98
C VAL A 178 16.33 14.64 -15.03
N ASP A 179 16.66 14.14 -16.23
CA ASP A 179 15.69 13.95 -17.31
C ASP A 179 14.58 12.96 -16.93
N ARG A 180 14.92 11.88 -16.20
CA ARG A 180 13.92 10.93 -15.68
C ARG A 180 12.99 11.59 -14.67
N VAL A 181 13.53 12.38 -13.75
CA VAL A 181 12.73 13.10 -12.73
C VAL A 181 11.77 14.07 -13.43
N GLN A 182 12.28 14.87 -14.37
CA GLN A 182 11.46 15.77 -15.17
C GLN A 182 10.39 15.02 -15.97
N SER A 183 10.74 13.90 -16.59
CA SER A 183 9.80 13.11 -17.39
C SER A 183 8.66 12.52 -16.54
N VAL A 184 8.99 11.97 -15.36
CA VAL A 184 8.00 11.44 -14.41
C VAL A 184 7.12 12.55 -13.85
N LEU A 185 7.72 13.62 -13.31
CA LEU A 185 6.94 14.71 -12.73
C LEU A 185 6.03 15.39 -13.78
N ARG A 186 6.49 15.53 -15.03
CA ARG A 186 5.70 16.11 -16.12
C ARG A 186 4.49 15.23 -16.42
N PHE A 187 4.70 13.92 -16.56
CA PHE A 187 3.62 12.97 -16.78
C PHE A 187 2.58 13.03 -15.64
N LEU A 188 3.06 12.99 -14.40
CA LEU A 188 2.18 13.04 -13.22
C LEU A 188 1.41 14.35 -13.15
N TRP A 189 2.08 15.49 -13.31
CA TRP A 189 1.45 16.81 -13.27
C TRP A 189 0.38 16.95 -14.36
N GLN A 190 0.69 16.56 -15.60
CA GLN A 190 -0.26 16.65 -16.72
C GLN A 190 -1.53 15.82 -16.49
N ASN A 191 -1.38 14.57 -16.03
CA ASN A 191 -2.51 13.66 -15.87
C ASN A 191 -3.29 13.87 -14.57
N THR A 192 -2.67 14.44 -13.54
CA THR A 192 -3.38 14.74 -12.28
C THR A 192 -4.17 16.04 -12.34
N LYS A 193 -4.16 16.80 -13.44
CA LYS A 193 -4.98 18.02 -13.62
C LYS A 193 -6.46 17.76 -13.78
N ASP A 194 -6.81 16.63 -14.37
CA ASP A 194 -8.17 16.25 -14.70
C ASP A 194 -8.39 14.80 -14.24
N SER A 195 -9.46 14.56 -13.49
CA SER A 195 -9.82 13.22 -13.03
C SER A 195 -9.93 12.23 -14.19
N ALA A 196 -10.43 12.65 -15.36
CA ALA A 196 -10.61 11.75 -16.50
C ALA A 196 -9.30 11.13 -17.01
N LEU A 197 -8.15 11.79 -16.78
CA LEU A 197 -6.84 11.32 -17.23
C LEU A 197 -6.20 10.31 -16.25
N CYS A 198 -6.66 10.28 -15.01
CA CYS A 198 -6.12 9.41 -13.96
C CYS A 198 -7.19 8.57 -13.23
N ASP A 199 -8.42 8.49 -13.77
CA ASP A 199 -9.56 7.83 -13.12
C ASP A 199 -9.31 6.32 -12.92
N ASN A 200 -8.58 5.72 -13.86
CA ASN A 200 -8.23 4.31 -13.86
C ASN A 200 -6.88 4.00 -13.21
N TRP A 201 -6.22 4.98 -12.59
CA TRP A 201 -4.96 4.72 -11.89
C TRP A 201 -5.22 3.87 -10.66
N CYS A 202 -4.33 2.92 -10.40
CA CYS A 202 -4.42 1.99 -9.27
C CYS A 202 -3.29 2.22 -8.26
N GLU A 203 -3.45 1.70 -7.06
CA GLU A 203 -2.33 1.38 -6.18
C GLU A 203 -1.38 0.39 -6.88
N VAL A 204 -0.17 0.20 -6.34
CA VAL A 204 0.82 -0.72 -6.94
C VAL A 204 0.30 -2.16 -7.00
N ASP A 205 -0.63 -2.53 -6.12
CA ASP A 205 -1.28 -3.84 -6.15
C ASP A 205 -2.11 -4.09 -7.41
N ASP A 206 -2.42 -3.05 -8.20
CA ASP A 206 -3.27 -3.10 -9.40
C ASP A 206 -4.69 -3.62 -9.12
N ILE A 207 -5.16 -3.40 -7.90
CA ILE A 207 -6.44 -3.89 -7.38
C ILE A 207 -7.31 -2.73 -6.93
N LYS A 208 -6.74 -1.81 -6.15
CA LYS A 208 -7.47 -0.65 -5.63
C LYS A 208 -7.21 0.56 -6.50
N TYR A 209 -8.27 1.24 -6.91
CA TYR A 209 -8.13 2.53 -7.58
C TYR A 209 -7.47 3.56 -6.64
N LEU A 210 -6.53 4.31 -7.19
CA LEU A 210 -5.72 5.30 -6.48
C LEU A 210 -6.54 6.53 -6.07
N PHE A 211 -7.58 6.88 -6.83
CA PHE A 211 -8.43 8.04 -6.59
C PHE A 211 -9.92 7.65 -6.52
N ARG A 212 -10.33 7.17 -5.35
CA ARG A 212 -11.74 6.89 -5.01
C ARG A 212 -12.03 7.39 -3.61
N ILE A 213 -13.32 7.53 -3.29
CA ILE A 213 -13.80 8.03 -1.99
C ILE A 213 -13.32 7.19 -0.79
N THR A 214 -12.89 5.95 -1.02
CA THR A 214 -12.34 5.06 0.00
C THR A 214 -10.89 5.38 0.39
N GLN A 215 -10.20 6.23 -0.37
CA GLN A 215 -8.79 6.57 -0.15
C GLN A 215 -8.61 7.68 0.88
N HIS A 216 -7.44 7.69 1.54
CA HIS A 216 -7.08 8.69 2.55
C HIS A 216 -6.46 9.96 1.95
N TRP A 217 -6.37 10.04 0.63
CA TRP A 217 -5.84 11.16 -0.12
C TRP A 217 -6.74 11.49 -1.31
N THR A 218 -6.55 12.67 -1.88
CA THR A 218 -7.25 13.10 -3.10
C THR A 218 -6.31 13.29 -4.28
N ARG A 219 -6.89 13.34 -5.49
CA ARG A 219 -6.17 13.70 -6.71
C ARG A 219 -5.58 15.11 -6.61
N GLU A 220 -6.31 16.05 -6.03
CA GLU A 220 -5.86 17.44 -5.86
C GLU A 220 -4.63 17.50 -4.95
N GLN A 221 -4.62 16.74 -3.85
CA GLN A 221 -3.44 16.64 -2.98
C GLN A 221 -2.23 16.06 -3.72
N ALA A 222 -2.45 15.03 -4.55
CA ALA A 222 -1.40 14.49 -5.41
C ALA A 222 -0.89 15.54 -6.42
N HIS A 223 -1.79 16.28 -7.08
CA HIS A 223 -1.44 17.30 -8.07
C HIS A 223 -0.60 18.42 -7.44
N ILE A 224 -1.04 18.96 -6.31
CA ILE A 224 -0.32 20.02 -5.59
C ILE A 224 1.06 19.52 -5.14
N THR A 225 1.14 18.31 -4.60
CA THR A 225 2.42 17.73 -4.16
C THR A 225 3.41 17.58 -5.32
N ILE A 226 2.94 17.12 -6.48
CA ILE A 226 3.79 17.00 -7.67
C ILE A 226 4.20 18.37 -8.21
N ASN A 227 3.30 19.36 -8.15
CA ASN A 227 3.62 20.75 -8.50
C ASN A 227 4.72 21.32 -7.59
N ASP A 228 4.57 21.17 -6.28
CA ASP A 228 5.54 21.68 -5.30
C ASP A 228 6.91 21.01 -5.45
N ILE A 229 6.94 19.70 -5.72
CA ILE A 229 8.18 18.97 -6.04
C ILE A 229 8.81 19.51 -7.34
N TRP A 230 8.00 19.75 -8.37
CA TRP A 230 8.45 20.32 -9.65
C TRP A 230 9.09 21.70 -9.46
N ASP A 231 8.44 22.57 -8.70
CA ASP A 231 8.93 23.92 -8.42
C ASP A 231 10.23 23.88 -7.60
N TYR A 232 10.31 22.98 -6.62
CA TYR A 232 11.49 22.81 -5.77
C TYR A 232 12.74 22.32 -6.53
N VAL A 233 12.58 21.35 -7.43
CA VAL A 233 13.72 20.86 -8.24
C VAL A 233 14.13 21.84 -9.35
N GLY A 234 13.41 22.96 -9.54
CA GLY A 234 13.81 24.05 -10.41
C GLY A 234 13.83 23.69 -11.89
N VAL A 235 12.91 22.82 -12.33
CA VAL A 235 12.84 22.36 -13.73
C VAL A 235 12.44 23.52 -14.64
N GLN A 236 13.36 23.93 -15.51
CA GLN A 236 13.08 24.93 -16.54
C GLN A 236 12.04 24.38 -17.54
N PRO A 237 11.09 25.21 -18.01
CA PRO A 237 10.29 24.86 -19.18
C PRO A 237 11.21 24.59 -20.38
N ILE A 238 11.00 23.48 -21.07
CA ILE A 238 11.61 23.23 -22.40
C ILE A 238 10.77 23.96 -23.44
#